data_AF-A0A1Y6EM83-F1
#
_entry.id   AF-A0A1Y6EM83-F1
#
_cell.length_a   1.000
_cell.length_b   1.000
_cell.length_c   1.000
_cell.angle_alpha   90.00
_cell.angle_beta   90.00
_cell.angle_gamma   90.00
#
_symmetry.space_group_name_H-M   'P 1'
#
loop_
_entity.id
_entity.type
_entity.pdbx_description
1 polymer ?
#
loop_
_entity_poly.entity_id
_entity_poly.type
_entity_poly.pdbx_seq_one_letter_code
_entity_poly.pdbx_strand_id
1 'polypeptide(L)'
;MAKGFFTLFSKNIKKSMGAGQYQANGIQVTCVHCQHDRFESSHAQLNTALATFLNFDFANRSAITLTCHRCGYIHWFNKKVNRID
;
A
#
# COMPACT_ATOMS: atom_id res chain seq x y z
N MET A 1 31.20 33.44 -5.21
CA MET A 1 30.64 32.39 -6.08
C MET A 1 29.85 31.43 -5.19
N ALA A 2 28.52 31.50 -5.17
CA ALA A 2 27.69 30.57 -4.40
C ALA A 2 26.28 30.55 -5.02
N LYS A 3 26.11 29.74 -6.07
CA LYS A 3 24.80 29.47 -6.68
C LYS A 3 24.78 28.03 -7.17
N GLY A 4 23.73 27.31 -6.78
CA GLY A 4 23.46 25.93 -7.18
C GLY A 4 24.01 24.94 -6.15
N PHE A 5 23.26 23.99 -5.59
CA PHE A 5 22.20 23.20 -6.19
C PHE A 5 21.33 22.63 -5.04
N PHE A 6 20.30 23.36 -4.60
CA PHE A 6 19.27 22.83 -3.68
C PHE A 6 18.20 21.97 -4.40
N THR A 7 18.49 21.52 -5.63
CA THR A 7 17.52 20.90 -6.56
C THR A 7 17.59 19.37 -6.59
N LEU A 8 17.70 18.71 -5.43
CA LEU A 8 17.71 17.23 -5.37
C LEU A 8 16.50 16.57 -4.68
N PHE A 9 15.47 17.33 -4.29
CA PHE A 9 14.30 16.75 -3.59
C PHE A 9 12.98 16.72 -4.39
N SER A 10 12.98 16.99 -5.71
CA SER A 10 11.73 17.20 -6.47
C SER A 10 11.28 16.05 -7.40
N LYS A 11 11.77 14.82 -7.20
CA LYS A 11 11.38 13.70 -8.10
C LYS A 11 10.97 12.46 -7.34
N ASN A 12 9.78 12.51 -6.72
CA ASN A 12 8.78 11.43 -6.75
C ASN A 12 7.49 11.85 -6.01
N ILE A 13 6.91 13.00 -6.38
CA ILE A 13 5.52 13.32 -6.04
C ILE A 13 4.62 12.51 -7.01
N LYS A 14 4.71 11.18 -6.96
CA LYS A 14 3.74 10.30 -7.63
C LYS A 14 2.51 10.22 -6.74
N LYS A 15 1.67 11.25 -6.83
CA LYS A 15 0.20 11.21 -6.72
C LYS A 15 -0.36 10.06 -5.85
N SER A 16 -0.18 10.12 -4.52
CA SER A 16 -1.04 9.33 -3.64
C SER A 16 -2.35 10.10 -3.51
N MET A 17 -3.39 9.61 -4.17
CA MET A 17 -4.75 9.94 -3.76
C MET A 17 -4.82 9.55 -2.28
N GLY A 18 -5.00 10.53 -1.38
CA GLY A 18 -4.93 10.34 0.07
C GLY A 18 -5.86 9.23 0.60
N ALA A 19 -5.80 8.98 1.91
CA ALA A 19 -6.54 7.89 2.53
C ALA A 19 -8.01 7.82 2.06
N GLY A 20 -8.37 6.69 1.43
CA GLY A 20 -9.65 6.49 0.76
C GLY A 20 -10.47 5.38 1.41
N GLN A 21 -11.71 5.23 0.96
CA GLN A 21 -12.57 4.13 1.41
C GLN A 21 -12.45 2.97 0.43
N TYR A 22 -12.50 1.74 0.94
CA TYR A 22 -12.31 0.54 0.14
C TYR A 22 -13.40 -0.49 0.40
N GLN A 23 -13.61 -1.34 -0.59
CA GLN A 23 -14.50 -2.48 -0.54
C GLN A 23 -13.74 -3.75 -0.93
N ALA A 24 -13.94 -4.81 -0.14
CA ALA A 24 -13.46 -6.15 -0.42
C ALA A 24 -14.67 -7.07 -0.61
N ASN A 25 -14.78 -7.73 -1.77
CA ASN A 25 -15.88 -8.67 -2.06
C ASN A 25 -17.30 -8.06 -1.86
N GLY A 26 -17.52 -6.81 -2.26
CA GLY A 26 -18.82 -6.14 -2.06
C GLY A 26 -19.04 -5.57 -0.66
N ILE A 27 -18.12 -5.78 0.29
CA ILE A 27 -18.25 -5.33 1.69
C ILE A 27 -17.28 -4.19 1.97
N GLN A 28 -17.77 -3.10 2.55
CA GLN A 28 -16.95 -1.97 2.95
C GLN A 28 -15.93 -2.40 4.01
N VAL A 29 -14.67 -2.01 3.83
CA VAL A 29 -13.61 -2.32 4.78
C VAL A 29 -13.66 -1.32 5.93
N THR A 30 -13.68 -1.83 7.15
CA THR A 30 -13.57 -1.05 8.38
C THR A 30 -12.44 -1.61 9.24
N CYS A 31 -11.70 -0.73 9.88
CA CYS A 31 -10.55 -1.11 10.69
C CYS A 31 -11.02 -1.93 11.88
N VAL A 32 -10.56 -3.18 11.98
CA VAL A 32 -10.96 -4.09 13.07
C VAL A 32 -10.46 -3.62 14.44
N HIS A 33 -9.43 -2.77 14.46
CA HIS A 33 -8.88 -2.22 15.70
C HIS A 33 -9.62 -0.96 16.16
N CYS A 34 -9.80 0.04 15.28
CA CYS A 34 -10.25 1.38 15.68
C CYS A 34 -11.55 1.86 15.01
N GLN A 35 -12.20 0.97 14.24
CA GLN A 35 -13.46 1.20 13.54
C GLN A 35 -13.42 2.35 12.51
N HIS A 36 -12.23 2.81 12.12
CA HIS A 36 -12.07 3.80 11.06
C HIS A 36 -12.19 3.19 9.66
N ASP A 37 -12.60 3.99 8.68
CA ASP A 37 -13.00 3.58 7.33
C ASP A 37 -12.07 4.10 6.22
N ARG A 38 -11.04 4.90 6.56
CA ARG A 38 -10.06 5.41 5.60
C ARG A 38 -8.72 4.72 5.68
N PHE A 39 -8.20 4.35 4.52
CA PHE A 39 -6.98 3.55 4.37
C PHE A 39 -6.05 4.09 3.30
N GLU A 40 -4.76 3.88 3.51
CA GLU A 40 -3.76 3.96 2.47
C GLU A 40 -3.61 2.59 1.82
N SER A 41 -3.76 2.51 0.49
CA SER A 41 -3.54 1.26 -0.23
C SER A 41 -2.08 1.13 -0.63
N SER A 42 -1.54 -0.05 -0.45
CA SER A 42 -0.19 -0.41 -0.88
C SER A 42 -0.17 -1.82 -1.44
N HIS A 43 0.85 -2.11 -2.24
CA HIS A 43 1.13 -3.46 -2.70
C HIS A 43 2.36 -3.94 -1.97
N ALA A 44 2.19 -4.90 -1.07
CA ALA A 44 3.32 -5.51 -0.40
C ALA A 44 3.89 -6.61 -1.30
N GLN A 45 5.07 -6.36 -1.86
CA GLN A 45 5.91 -7.43 -2.41
C GLN A 45 6.63 -8.10 -1.24
N LEU A 46 6.35 -9.38 -1.00
CA LEU A 46 7.10 -10.19 -0.06
C LEU A 46 8.51 -10.41 -0.63
N ASN A 47 9.37 -9.42 -0.43
CA ASN A 47 10.79 -9.47 -0.80
C ASN A 47 11.44 -10.63 -0.06
N THR A 48 11.60 -11.75 -0.74
CA THR A 48 12.53 -12.78 -0.37
C THR A 48 13.78 -12.52 -1.20
N ALA A 49 14.71 -11.75 -0.65
CA ALA A 49 16.05 -11.60 -1.22
C ALA A 49 16.77 -12.97 -1.42
N LEU A 50 16.21 -14.05 -0.85
CA LEU A 50 16.66 -15.44 -0.97
C LEU A 50 15.78 -16.31 -1.91
N ALA A 51 14.73 -15.79 -2.55
CA ALA A 51 13.90 -16.57 -3.49
C ALA A 51 14.46 -16.63 -4.91
N THR A 52 15.42 -15.76 -5.27
CA THR A 52 16.08 -15.84 -6.58
C THR A 52 16.92 -17.12 -6.74
N PHE A 53 17.22 -17.84 -5.65
CA PHE A 53 17.97 -19.11 -5.69
C PHE A 53 17.10 -20.36 -5.84
N LEU A 54 15.78 -20.25 -5.65
CA LEU A 54 14.86 -21.39 -5.75
C LEU A 54 13.67 -20.95 -6.60
N ASN A 55 13.64 -21.41 -7.86
CA ASN A 55 12.59 -21.21 -8.86
C ASN A 55 11.17 -21.51 -8.32
N PHE A 56 10.59 -20.59 -7.56
CA PHE A 56 9.23 -20.70 -7.07
C PHE A 56 8.45 -19.43 -7.38
N ASP A 57 7.57 -19.60 -8.36
CA ASP A 57 6.49 -18.72 -8.82
C ASP A 57 5.46 -18.35 -7.70
N PHE A 58 5.80 -18.58 -6.43
CA PHE A 58 5.00 -18.24 -5.26
C PHE A 58 5.32 -16.83 -4.72
N ALA A 59 6.52 -16.31 -5.02
CA ALA A 59 6.97 -14.98 -4.60
C ALA A 59 6.36 -13.81 -5.41
N ASN A 60 5.60 -14.11 -6.46
CA ASN A 60 4.96 -13.10 -7.32
C ASN A 60 3.49 -12.81 -6.97
N ARG A 61 2.98 -13.35 -5.85
CA ARG A 61 1.64 -13.01 -5.35
C ARG A 61 1.71 -11.65 -4.65
N SER A 62 1.46 -10.57 -5.39
CA SER A 62 1.31 -9.24 -4.83
C SER A 62 0.07 -9.19 -3.93
N ALA A 63 0.27 -9.13 -2.62
CA ALA A 63 -0.81 -8.92 -1.67
C ALA A 63 -1.17 -7.43 -1.64
N ILE A 64 -2.46 -7.11 -1.64
CA ILE A 64 -2.92 -5.74 -1.44
C ILE A 64 -3.02 -5.51 0.07
N THR A 65 -2.41 -4.44 0.55
CA THR A 65 -2.49 -4.01 1.94
C THR A 65 -3.28 -2.72 2.05
N LEU A 66 -4.16 -2.65 3.05
CA LEU A 66 -4.88 -1.44 3.44
C LEU A 66 -4.42 -1.05 4.84
N THR A 67 -3.63 0.02 4.93
CA THR A 67 -3.14 0.54 6.21
C THR A 67 -4.12 1.59 6.72
N CYS A 68 -4.66 1.38 7.92
CA CYS A 68 -5.58 2.33 8.54
C CYS A 68 -4.88 3.67 8.78
N HIS A 69 -5.45 4.75 8.22
CA HIS A 69 -4.88 6.09 8.36
C HIS A 69 -4.93 6.64 9.81
N ARG A 70 -5.79 6.07 10.66
CA ARG A 70 -5.94 6.50 12.07
C ARG A 70 -4.98 5.79 13.02
N CYS A 71 -4.90 4.45 12.96
CA CYS A 71 -4.18 3.66 13.97
C CYS A 71 -3.04 2.82 13.38
N GLY A 72 -2.81 2.86 12.07
CA GLY A 72 -1.73 2.11 11.41
C GLY A 72 -1.97 0.60 11.27
N TYR A 73 -3.12 0.06 11.70
CA TYR A 73 -3.42 -1.36 11.55
C TYR A 73 -3.51 -1.74 10.07
N ILE A 74 -2.83 -2.83 9.67
CA ILE A 74 -2.71 -3.25 8.27
C ILE A 74 -3.63 -4.44 8.01
N HIS A 75 -4.57 -4.27 7.09
CA HIS A 75 -5.36 -5.36 6.55
C HIS A 75 -4.69 -5.93 5.30
N TRP A 76 -4.61 -7.26 5.23
CA TRP A 76 -4.00 -7.98 4.11
C TRP A 76 -5.08 -8.68 3.28
N PHE A 77 -5.07 -8.44 1.97
CA PHE A 77 -6.00 -9.03 1.02
C PHE A 77 -5.24 -9.74 -0.09
N ASN A 78 -5.53 -11.03 -0.26
CA ASN A 78 -5.04 -11.85 -1.37
C ASN A 78 -5.96 -11.79 -2.60
N LYS A 79 -7.02 -10.98 -2.54
CA LYS A 79 -7.95 -10.70 -3.64
C LYS A 79 -8.01 -9.20 -3.88
N LYS A 80 -8.51 -8.81 -5.05
CA LYS A 80 -8.68 -7.41 -5.41
C LYS A 80 -9.59 -6.69 -4.40
N VAL A 81 -9.16 -5.52 -3.96
CA VAL A 81 -9.98 -4.53 -3.25
C VAL A 81 -10.20 -3.34 -4.17
N ASN A 82 -11.38 -2.74 -4.11
CA ASN A 82 -11.74 -1.60 -4.93
C ASN A 82 -11.86 -0.36 -4.04
N ARG A 83 -11.36 0.78 -4.53
CA ARG A 83 -11.64 2.09 -3.94
C ARG A 83 -13.08 2.48 -4.27
N ILE A 84 -13.81 3.06 -3.31
CA ILE A 84 -15.24 3.41 -3.45
C ILE A 84 -15.53 4.91 -3.28
N ASP A 85 -14.52 5.72 -2.99
CA ASP A 85 -14.60 7.19 -2.97
C ASP A 85 -14.13 7.83 -4.29
#